data_AF-A0A3B8VNU2-F1
#
_entry.id   AF-A0A3B8VNU2-F1
#
_cell.length_a   1.000
_cell.length_b   1.000
_cell.length_c   1.000
_cell.angle_alpha   90.00
_cell.angle_beta   90.00
_cell.angle_gamma   90.00
#
_symmetry.space_group_name_H-M   'P 1'
#
loop_
_entity.id
_entity.type
_entity.pdbx_description
1 polymer ?
#
loop_
_entity_poly.entity_id
_entity_poly.type
_entity_poly.pdbx_seq_one_letter_code
_entity_poly.pdbx_strand_id
1 'polypeptide(L)'
;MDHQHKAYQEALDQFLLLWGEMGPAWGINKTMAQIHALLYAVDTPMDTDSIMKELDVSRGNANMNLRKLTEWGLVLKTQSEGSRKEYFTAEKDVWVIASIIIQERQYRELIPVKQDLKQCLELLPTTGDNADEAKIFRERIEDFIKVLDLFEEFSAALLPYVQNKKLGSLKTLLSLAKAQETIVDRIKGGIQSLKGDKG
;
A
#
# COMPACT_ATOMS: atom_id res chain seq x y z
N MET A 1 27.65 22.53 -20.28
CA MET A 1 26.36 22.45 -19.56
C MET A 1 25.40 21.42 -20.18
N ASP A 2 25.83 20.58 -21.14
CA ASP A 2 24.91 19.79 -21.99
C ASP A 2 24.70 18.33 -21.52
N HIS A 3 25.77 17.63 -21.13
CA HIS A 3 25.68 16.20 -20.80
C HIS A 3 25.01 15.90 -19.44
N GLN A 4 25.28 16.70 -18.41
CA GLN A 4 24.72 16.48 -17.06
C GLN A 4 23.21 16.76 -17.01
N HIS A 5 22.74 17.78 -17.74
CA HIS A 5 21.31 18.07 -17.83
C HIS A 5 20.57 16.96 -18.56
N LYS A 6 21.14 16.45 -19.67
CA LYS A 6 20.59 15.32 -20.41
C LYS A 6 20.49 14.05 -19.56
N ALA A 7 21.56 13.70 -18.84
CA ALA A 7 21.57 12.54 -17.95
C ALA A 7 20.53 12.64 -16.82
N TYR A 8 20.31 13.84 -16.27
CA TYR A 8 19.27 14.06 -15.27
C TYR A 8 17.87 13.83 -15.84
N GLN A 9 17.57 14.37 -17.04
CA GLN A 9 16.26 14.18 -17.68
C GLN A 9 16.02 12.72 -18.02
N GLU A 10 17.02 12.01 -18.56
CA GLU A 10 16.91 10.57 -18.83
C GLU A 10 16.62 9.77 -17.56
N ALA A 11 17.27 10.09 -16.44
CA ALA A 11 17.01 9.44 -15.15
C ALA A 11 15.60 9.75 -14.62
N LEU A 12 15.12 10.98 -14.79
CA LEU A 12 13.78 11.38 -14.41
C LEU A 12 12.72 10.62 -15.22
N ASP A 13 12.83 10.61 -16.54
CA ASP A 13 11.89 9.91 -17.43
C ASP A 13 11.83 8.42 -17.09
N GLN A 14 12.99 7.80 -16.86
CA GLN A 14 13.08 6.41 -16.45
C GLN A 14 12.42 6.17 -15.08
N PHE A 15 12.58 7.08 -14.12
CA PHE A 15 11.93 6.98 -12.82
C PHE A 15 10.40 7.09 -12.95
N LEU A 16 9.89 8.05 -13.73
CA LEU A 16 8.44 8.21 -13.97
C LEU A 16 7.83 6.97 -14.62
N LEU A 17 8.53 6.39 -15.59
CA LEU A 17 8.11 5.17 -16.28
C LEU A 17 8.02 4.01 -15.27
N LEU A 18 9.12 3.71 -14.58
CA LEU A 18 9.19 2.60 -13.64
C LEU A 18 8.19 2.73 -12.49
N TRP A 19 8.04 3.94 -11.95
CA TRP A 19 7.08 4.20 -10.87
C TRP A 19 5.64 4.05 -11.35
N GLY A 20 5.33 4.51 -12.56
CA GLY A 20 4.04 4.32 -13.20
C GLY A 20 3.70 2.85 -13.45
N GLU A 21 4.67 2.05 -13.88
CA GLU A 21 4.51 0.60 -14.10
C GLU A 21 4.38 -0.19 -12.81
N MET A 22 5.05 0.24 -11.74
CA MET A 22 4.93 -0.36 -10.42
C MET A 22 3.53 -0.20 -9.84
N GLY A 23 2.90 0.97 -10.01
CA GLY A 23 1.60 1.30 -9.39
C GLY A 23 0.53 0.20 -9.54
N PRO A 24 0.19 -0.28 -10.76
CA PRO A 24 -0.82 -1.31 -10.96
C PRO A 24 -0.54 -2.63 -10.24
N ALA A 25 0.73 -3.04 -10.10
CA ALA A 25 1.09 -4.25 -9.35
C ALA A 25 0.77 -4.15 -7.85
N TRP A 26 0.60 -2.92 -7.35
CA TRP A 26 0.22 -2.61 -5.97
C TRP A 26 -1.21 -2.06 -5.87
N GLY A 27 -2.04 -2.28 -6.90
CA GLY A 27 -3.43 -1.81 -6.93
C GLY A 27 -3.57 -0.28 -7.00
N ILE A 28 -2.53 0.45 -7.43
CA ILE A 28 -2.56 1.91 -7.63
C ILE A 28 -2.74 2.20 -9.11
N ASN A 29 -3.60 3.17 -9.45
CA ASN A 29 -3.76 3.59 -10.84
C ASN A 29 -2.43 4.13 -11.41
N LYS A 30 -2.05 3.68 -12.61
CA LYS A 30 -0.80 4.08 -13.29
C LYS A 30 -0.61 5.60 -13.32
N THR A 31 -1.62 6.36 -13.74
CA THR A 31 -1.51 7.82 -13.84
C THR A 31 -1.40 8.48 -12.48
N MET A 32 -2.10 7.97 -11.47
CA MET A 32 -1.92 8.44 -10.08
C MET A 32 -0.48 8.29 -9.61
N ALA A 33 0.12 7.12 -9.89
CA ALA A 33 1.52 6.86 -9.56
C ALA A 33 2.47 7.81 -10.32
N GLN A 34 2.27 8.01 -11.62
CA GLN A 34 3.09 8.92 -12.43
C GLN A 34 2.99 10.38 -11.97
N ILE A 35 1.79 10.86 -11.64
CA ILE A 35 1.61 12.22 -11.10
C ILE A 35 2.34 12.37 -9.77
N HIS A 36 2.22 11.40 -8.86
CA HIS A 36 2.97 11.41 -7.62
C HIS A 36 4.48 11.37 -7.86
N ALA A 37 4.97 10.53 -8.78
CA ALA A 37 6.39 10.43 -9.10
C ALA A 37 6.95 11.74 -9.64
N LEU A 38 6.23 12.40 -10.55
CA LEU A 38 6.60 13.71 -11.09
C LEU A 38 6.66 14.74 -9.97
N LEU A 39 5.59 14.86 -9.20
CA LEU A 39 5.54 15.78 -8.07
C LEU A 39 6.55 15.46 -6.97
N TYR A 40 6.98 14.20 -6.82
CA TYR A 40 8.03 13.75 -5.90
C TYR A 40 9.43 14.14 -6.39
N ALA A 41 9.68 14.10 -7.70
CA ALA A 41 10.99 14.39 -8.26
C ALA A 41 11.31 15.89 -8.40
N VAL A 42 10.30 16.76 -8.49
CA VAL A 42 10.49 18.22 -8.66
C VAL A 42 10.45 18.97 -7.33
N ASP A 43 11.30 19.99 -7.16
CA ASP A 43 11.32 20.81 -5.93
C ASP A 43 10.28 21.96 -5.95
N THR A 44 9.80 22.33 -7.14
CA THR A 44 8.85 23.44 -7.31
C THR A 44 7.43 22.93 -7.48
N PRO A 45 6.43 23.55 -6.82
CA PRO A 45 5.03 23.21 -7.04
C PRO A 45 4.62 23.35 -8.51
N MET A 46 3.83 22.40 -9.02
CA MET A 46 3.37 22.40 -10.41
C MET A 46 1.86 22.65 -10.50
N ASP A 47 1.42 23.38 -11.53
CA ASP A 47 0.00 23.48 -11.84
C ASP A 47 -0.48 22.30 -12.70
N THR A 48 -1.80 22.11 -12.78
CA THR A 48 -2.38 21.01 -13.57
C THR A 48 -1.96 21.04 -15.04
N ASP A 49 -1.82 22.22 -15.65
CA ASP A 49 -1.46 22.34 -17.07
C ASP A 49 -0.03 21.82 -17.31
N SER A 50 0.90 22.14 -16.40
CA SER A 50 2.27 21.62 -16.43
C SER A 50 2.29 20.11 -16.27
N ILE A 51 1.55 19.55 -15.30
CA ILE A 51 1.49 18.10 -15.06
C ILE A 51 0.93 17.36 -16.28
N MET A 52 -0.14 17.90 -16.89
CA MET A 52 -0.72 17.34 -18.11
C MET A 52 0.29 17.29 -19.25
N LYS A 53 1.06 18.36 -19.42
CA LYS A 53 2.07 18.47 -20.47
C LYS A 53 3.20 17.47 -20.27
N GLU A 54 3.74 17.35 -19.06
CA GLU A 54 4.87 16.46 -18.79
C GLU A 54 4.49 14.97 -18.87
N LEU A 55 3.26 14.61 -18.51
CA LEU A 55 2.84 13.20 -18.47
C LEU A 55 1.99 12.77 -19.68
N ASP A 56 1.68 13.69 -20.60
CA ASP A 56 0.75 13.48 -21.72
C ASP A 56 -0.60 12.90 -21.28
N VAL A 57 -1.25 13.57 -20.31
CA VAL A 57 -2.54 13.15 -19.75
C VAL A 57 -3.62 14.21 -19.92
N SER A 58 -4.87 13.77 -20.07
CA SER A 58 -6.00 14.70 -20.18
C SER A 58 -6.27 15.45 -18.87
N ARG A 59 -6.85 16.65 -18.97
CA ARG A 59 -7.22 17.48 -17.80
C ARG A 59 -8.13 16.75 -16.81
N GLY A 60 -9.13 16.03 -17.34
CA GLY A 60 -10.06 15.26 -16.52
C GLY A 60 -9.35 14.15 -15.74
N ASN A 61 -8.42 13.44 -16.39
CA ASN A 61 -7.62 12.40 -15.76
C ASN A 61 -6.66 12.98 -14.71
N ALA A 62 -5.96 14.07 -15.04
CA ALA A 62 -5.07 14.77 -14.10
C ALA A 62 -5.83 15.24 -12.84
N ASN A 63 -6.94 15.96 -13.01
CA ASN A 63 -7.73 16.47 -11.89
C ASN A 63 -8.31 15.35 -11.00
N MET A 64 -8.76 14.25 -11.61
CA MET A 64 -9.26 13.10 -10.85
C MET A 64 -8.16 12.51 -9.95
N ASN A 65 -6.96 12.30 -10.51
CA ASN A 65 -5.86 11.71 -9.77
C ASN A 65 -5.23 12.66 -8.75
N LEU A 66 -5.11 13.96 -9.08
CA LEU A 66 -4.66 14.99 -8.13
C LEU A 66 -5.61 15.11 -6.94
N ARG A 67 -6.93 15.03 -7.17
CA ARG A 67 -7.92 14.99 -6.09
C ARG A 67 -7.69 13.77 -5.19
N LYS A 68 -7.56 12.57 -5.76
CA LYS A 68 -7.30 11.34 -4.99
C LYS A 68 -6.00 11.43 -4.19
N LEU A 69 -4.92 11.92 -4.80
CA LEU A 69 -3.64 12.13 -4.11
C LEU A 69 -3.75 13.14 -2.97
N THR A 70 -4.57 14.18 -3.15
CA THR A 70 -4.86 15.17 -2.10
C THR A 70 -5.71 14.56 -0.99
N GLU A 71 -6.74 13.78 -1.32
CA GLU A 71 -7.58 13.06 -0.34
C GLU A 71 -6.79 12.04 0.49
N TRP A 72 -5.76 11.42 -0.10
CA TRP A 72 -4.84 10.53 0.61
C TRP A 72 -3.81 11.31 1.44
N GLY A 73 -3.65 12.62 1.22
CA GLY A 73 -2.61 13.43 1.85
C GLY A 73 -1.21 13.22 1.26
N LEU A 74 -1.09 12.53 0.12
CA LEU A 74 0.19 12.35 -0.59
C LEU A 74 0.61 13.59 -1.38
N VAL A 75 -0.36 14.44 -1.73
CA VAL A 75 -0.14 15.71 -2.42
C VAL A 75 -0.84 16.82 -1.65
N LEU A 76 -0.15 17.94 -1.47
CA LEU A 76 -0.69 19.15 -0.90
C LEU A 76 -0.95 20.18 -1.99
N LYS A 77 -2.07 20.87 -1.85
CA LYS A 77 -2.45 21.98 -2.70
C LYS A 77 -1.95 23.29 -2.09
N THR A 78 -1.16 24.03 -2.84
CA THR A 78 -0.67 25.36 -2.48
C THR A 78 -1.32 26.41 -3.38
N GLN A 79 -1.73 27.54 -2.82
CA GLN A 79 -2.14 28.70 -3.60
C GLN A 79 -0.92 29.58 -3.85
N SER A 80 -0.75 30.08 -5.08
CA SER A 80 0.21 31.16 -5.30
C SER A 80 -0.48 32.49 -5.02
N GLU A 81 0.20 33.39 -4.31
CA GLU A 81 -0.27 34.76 -4.14
C GLU A 81 -0.50 35.40 -5.52
N GLY A 82 -1.70 35.96 -5.73
CA GLY A 82 -2.06 36.65 -6.97
C GLY A 82 -2.50 35.78 -8.16
N SER A 83 -2.45 34.44 -8.05
CA SER A 83 -2.94 33.54 -9.11
C SER A 83 -4.22 32.82 -8.69
N ARG A 84 -5.17 32.68 -9.62
CA ARG A 84 -6.32 31.76 -9.45
C ARG A 84 -5.94 30.29 -9.69
N LYS A 85 -4.71 30.01 -10.13
CA LYS A 85 -4.25 28.65 -10.39
C LYS A 85 -3.89 27.92 -9.11
N GLU A 86 -4.19 26.63 -9.11
CA GLU A 86 -3.85 25.70 -8.06
C GLU A 86 -2.51 25.07 -8.38
N TYR A 87 -1.61 25.03 -7.39
CA TYR A 87 -0.32 24.36 -7.50
C TYR A 87 -0.28 23.18 -6.54
N PHE A 88 0.50 22.17 -6.90
CA PHE A 88 0.56 20.89 -6.19
C PHE A 88 2.01 20.55 -5.85
N THR A 89 2.23 20.04 -4.63
CA THR A 89 3.51 19.50 -4.17
C THR A 89 3.28 18.14 -3.51
N ALA A 90 4.19 17.19 -3.70
CA ALA A 90 4.09 15.88 -3.05
C ALA A 90 4.84 15.86 -1.72
N GLU A 91 4.40 14.99 -0.81
CA GLU A 91 5.26 14.52 0.29
C GLU A 91 6.52 13.88 -0.29
N LYS A 92 7.67 14.14 0.33
CA LYS A 92 9.01 13.71 -0.15
C LYS A 92 9.65 12.67 0.75
N ASP A 93 9.17 12.54 1.98
CA ASP A 93 9.65 11.53 2.89
C ASP A 93 9.01 10.19 2.58
N VAL A 94 9.80 9.27 2.01
CA VAL A 94 9.35 7.92 1.63
C VAL A 94 8.73 7.15 2.80
N TRP A 95 9.15 7.43 4.04
CA TRP A 95 8.58 6.79 5.22
C TRP A 95 7.20 7.34 5.56
N VAL A 96 7.00 8.65 5.38
CA VAL A 96 5.69 9.28 5.52
C VAL A 96 4.76 8.78 4.42
N ILE A 97 5.21 8.76 3.16
CA ILE A 97 4.46 8.20 2.03
C ILE A 97 4.01 6.77 2.32
N ALA A 98 4.93 5.89 2.75
CA ALA A 98 4.60 4.50 3.07
C ALA A 98 3.58 4.40 4.20
N SER A 99 3.72 5.22 5.25
CA SER A 99 2.79 5.24 6.38
C SER A 99 1.39 5.72 5.98
N ILE A 100 1.31 6.70 5.07
CA ILE A 100 0.04 7.19 4.50
C ILE A 100 -0.63 6.07 3.70
N ILE A 101 0.11 5.42 2.80
CA ILE A 101 -0.43 4.33 1.97
C ILE A 101 -0.97 3.19 2.84
N ILE A 102 -0.23 2.76 3.88
CA ILE A 102 -0.68 1.70 4.80
C ILE A 102 -2.01 2.09 5.46
N GLN A 103 -2.10 3.31 6.01
CA GLN A 103 -3.31 3.79 6.67
C GLN A 103 -4.49 3.91 5.70
N GLU A 104 -4.31 4.55 4.56
CA GLU A 104 -5.38 4.74 3.58
C GLU A 104 -5.91 3.39 3.05
N ARG A 105 -5.03 2.41 2.84
CA ARG A 105 -5.44 1.04 2.46
C ARG A 105 -6.24 0.36 3.56
N GLN A 106 -5.79 0.48 4.81
CA GLN A 106 -6.51 -0.08 5.95
C GLN A 106 -7.92 0.51 6.06
N TYR A 107 -8.04 1.84 5.99
CA TYR A 107 -9.31 2.55 6.13
C TYR A 107 -10.26 2.38 4.95
N ARG A 108 -9.76 2.42 3.71
CA ARG A 108 -10.60 2.42 2.51
C ARG A 108 -10.89 1.03 1.95
N GLU A 109 -10.06 0.05 2.24
CA GLU A 109 -10.15 -1.27 1.61
C GLU A 109 -10.35 -2.38 2.64
N LEU A 110 -9.49 -2.47 3.65
CA LEU A 110 -9.54 -3.58 4.59
C LEU A 110 -10.78 -3.52 5.50
N ILE A 111 -10.99 -2.39 6.18
CA ILE A 111 -12.10 -2.22 7.13
C ILE A 111 -13.47 -2.39 6.44
N PRO A 112 -13.75 -1.78 5.27
CA PRO A 112 -15.04 -1.94 4.59
C PRO A 112 -15.29 -3.38 4.13
N VAL A 113 -14.30 -4.04 3.51
CA VAL A 113 -14.46 -5.44 3.07
C VAL A 113 -14.79 -6.36 4.24
N LYS A 114 -14.14 -6.18 5.38
CA LYS A 114 -14.43 -6.94 6.60
C LYS A 114 -15.87 -6.68 7.10
N GLN A 115 -16.36 -5.45 7.03
CA GLN A 115 -17.74 -5.12 7.41
C GLN A 115 -18.75 -5.77 6.45
N ASP A 116 -18.50 -5.72 5.14
CA ASP A 116 -19.37 -6.33 4.13
C ASP A 116 -19.44 -7.85 4.30
N LEU A 117 -18.31 -8.52 4.59
CA LEU A 117 -18.29 -9.96 4.87
C LEU A 117 -19.09 -10.32 6.12
N LYS A 118 -19.06 -9.48 7.16
CA LYS A 118 -19.90 -9.68 8.36
C LYS A 118 -21.39 -9.56 8.02
N GLN A 119 -21.76 -8.60 7.17
CA GLN A 119 -23.14 -8.48 6.68
C GLN A 119 -23.55 -9.72 5.85
N CYS A 120 -22.63 -10.27 5.04
CA CYS A 120 -22.90 -11.53 4.33
C CYS A 120 -23.22 -12.70 5.27
N LEU A 121 -22.56 -12.79 6.43
CA LEU A 121 -22.83 -13.83 7.44
C LEU A 121 -24.24 -13.73 8.04
N GLU A 122 -24.82 -12.53 8.09
CA GLU A 122 -26.18 -12.29 8.59
C GLU A 122 -27.26 -12.77 7.61
N LEU A 123 -26.92 -12.85 6.32
CA LEU A 123 -27.84 -13.32 5.27
C LEU A 123 -27.92 -14.85 5.18
N LEU A 124 -26.96 -15.58 5.77
CA LEU A 124 -26.89 -17.03 5.65
C LEU A 124 -27.90 -17.73 6.58
N PRO A 125 -28.78 -18.60 6.06
CA PRO A 125 -29.78 -19.28 6.87
C PRO A 125 -29.12 -20.24 7.86
N THR A 126 -29.70 -20.35 9.06
CA THR A 126 -29.25 -21.28 10.10
C THR A 126 -30.06 -22.59 10.13
N THR A 127 -31.15 -22.66 9.38
CA THR A 127 -32.10 -23.78 9.33
C THR A 127 -32.71 -23.91 7.93
N GLY A 128 -33.20 -25.10 7.58
CA GLY A 128 -33.86 -25.38 6.29
C GLY A 128 -32.98 -26.20 5.34
N ASP A 129 -33.49 -26.48 4.14
CA ASP A 129 -32.89 -27.42 3.19
C ASP A 129 -31.45 -27.07 2.76
N ASN A 130 -31.07 -25.80 2.86
CA ASN A 130 -29.73 -25.31 2.51
C ASN A 130 -28.82 -25.05 3.73
N ALA A 131 -29.20 -25.50 4.93
CA ALA A 131 -28.47 -25.17 6.16
C ALA A 131 -27.03 -25.72 6.18
N ASP A 132 -26.80 -26.92 5.62
CA ASP A 132 -25.47 -27.52 5.58
C ASP A 132 -24.53 -26.77 4.63
N GLU A 133 -25.00 -26.35 3.46
CA GLU A 133 -24.22 -25.52 2.52
C GLU A 133 -23.94 -24.13 3.11
N ALA A 134 -24.94 -23.53 3.77
CA ALA A 134 -24.80 -22.25 4.44
C ALA A 134 -23.78 -22.31 5.59
N LYS A 135 -23.74 -23.42 6.33
CA LYS A 135 -22.74 -23.65 7.38
C LYS A 135 -21.32 -23.71 6.82
N ILE A 136 -21.09 -24.48 5.76
CA ILE A 136 -19.78 -24.58 5.11
C ILE A 136 -19.32 -23.20 4.59
N PHE A 137 -20.23 -22.43 3.99
CA PHE A 137 -19.87 -21.12 3.47
C PHE A 137 -19.62 -20.10 4.59
N ARG A 138 -20.39 -20.15 5.68
CA ARG A 138 -20.14 -19.37 6.91
C ARG A 138 -18.72 -19.58 7.43
N GLU A 139 -18.29 -20.84 7.57
CA GLU A 139 -16.94 -21.17 8.04
C GLU A 139 -15.86 -20.53 7.13
N ARG A 140 -16.05 -20.57 5.81
CA ARG A 140 -15.11 -19.94 4.85
C ARG A 140 -15.04 -18.42 4.98
N ILE A 141 -16.18 -17.76 5.16
CA ILE A 141 -16.22 -16.30 5.34
C ILE A 141 -15.58 -15.92 6.68
N GLU A 142 -15.86 -16.66 7.76
CA GLU A 142 -15.25 -16.45 9.07
C GLU A 142 -13.73 -16.62 9.02
N ASP A 143 -13.23 -17.64 8.32
CA ASP A 143 -11.79 -17.81 8.11
C ASP A 143 -11.17 -16.66 7.31
N PHE A 144 -11.87 -16.12 6.31
CA PHE A 144 -11.39 -14.96 5.57
C PHE A 144 -11.36 -13.70 6.43
N ILE A 145 -12.37 -13.49 7.29
CA ILE A 145 -12.39 -12.39 8.26
C ILE A 145 -11.19 -12.50 9.22
N LYS A 146 -10.83 -13.69 9.72
CA LYS A 146 -9.65 -13.88 10.57
C LYS A 146 -8.35 -13.44 9.88
N VAL A 147 -8.22 -13.68 8.57
CA VAL A 147 -7.06 -13.21 7.81
C VAL A 147 -7.04 -11.68 7.72
N LEU A 148 -8.19 -11.04 7.50
CA LEU A 148 -8.28 -9.58 7.48
C LEU A 148 -7.98 -8.98 8.85
N ASP A 149 -8.44 -9.59 9.94
CA ASP A 149 -8.11 -9.20 11.32
C ASP A 149 -6.59 -9.24 11.55
N LEU A 150 -5.92 -10.31 11.10
CA LEU A 150 -4.46 -10.41 11.20
C LEU A 150 -3.74 -9.30 10.43
N PHE A 151 -4.20 -8.96 9.22
CA PHE A 151 -3.62 -7.85 8.45
C PHE A 151 -3.84 -6.49 9.14
N GLU A 152 -5.02 -6.28 9.73
CA GLU A 152 -5.35 -5.07 10.49
C GLU A 152 -4.42 -4.91 11.71
N GLU A 153 -4.28 -5.97 12.52
CA GLU A 153 -3.41 -5.96 13.69
C GLU A 153 -1.93 -5.79 13.31
N PHE A 154 -1.48 -6.51 12.28
CA PHE A 154 -0.11 -6.41 11.78
C PHE A 154 0.23 -5.00 11.29
N SER A 155 -0.64 -4.42 10.47
CA SER A 155 -0.45 -3.06 9.94
C SER A 155 -0.44 -2.01 11.07
N ALA A 156 -1.35 -2.13 12.03
CA ALA A 156 -1.39 -1.25 13.21
C ALA A 156 -0.11 -1.36 14.05
N ALA A 157 0.42 -2.58 14.25
CA ALA A 157 1.66 -2.80 14.98
C ALA A 157 2.91 -2.30 14.21
N LEU A 158 2.90 -2.40 12.88
CA LEU A 158 3.99 -1.96 12.00
C LEU A 158 4.06 -0.43 11.89
N LEU A 159 2.91 0.25 11.88
CA LEU A 159 2.80 1.66 11.54
C LEU A 159 3.71 2.59 12.40
N PRO A 160 3.80 2.46 13.73
CA PRO A 160 4.71 3.28 14.54
C PRO A 160 6.18 3.12 14.16
N TYR A 161 6.60 1.95 13.67
CA TYR A 161 7.99 1.74 13.27
C TYR A 161 8.32 2.39 11.93
N VAL A 162 7.36 2.38 11.00
CA VAL A 162 7.45 3.06 9.70
C VAL A 162 7.49 4.57 9.92
N GLN A 163 6.53 5.11 10.70
CA GLN A 163 6.44 6.54 11.00
C GLN A 163 7.68 7.10 11.70
N ASN A 164 8.22 6.37 12.69
CA ASN A 164 9.39 6.82 13.45
C ASN A 164 10.73 6.42 12.80
N LYS A 165 10.71 5.89 11.56
CA LYS A 165 11.91 5.40 10.83
C LYS A 165 12.76 4.44 11.67
N LYS A 166 12.15 3.63 12.54
CA LYS A 166 12.83 2.72 13.48
C LYS A 166 13.28 1.43 12.79
N LEU A 167 14.11 1.58 11.76
CA LEU A 167 14.64 0.48 10.96
C LEU A 167 15.42 -0.55 11.77
N GLY A 168 16.14 -0.12 12.81
CA GLY A 168 16.85 -1.01 13.72
C GLY A 168 15.92 -1.99 14.42
N SER A 169 14.84 -1.48 15.00
CA SER A 169 13.83 -2.30 15.68
C SER A 169 13.11 -3.27 14.72
N LEU A 170 12.80 -2.83 13.50
CA LEU A 170 12.21 -3.70 12.47
C LEU A 170 13.16 -4.85 12.09
N LYS A 171 14.45 -4.55 11.90
CA LYS A 171 15.46 -5.58 11.62
C LYS A 171 15.60 -6.57 12.76
N THR A 172 15.54 -6.12 14.02
CA THR A 172 15.56 -7.00 15.19
C THR A 172 14.33 -7.91 15.25
N LEU A 173 13.13 -7.37 14.98
CA LEU A 173 11.90 -8.18 14.91
C LEU A 173 12.00 -9.23 13.80
N LEU A 174 12.48 -8.85 12.62
CA LEU A 174 12.69 -9.79 11.51
C LEU A 174 13.73 -10.86 11.84
N SER A 175 14.80 -10.52 12.54
CA SER A 175 15.81 -11.52 12.95
C SER A 175 15.27 -12.49 13.99
N LEU A 176 14.44 -12.01 14.93
CA LEU A 176 13.76 -12.87 15.91
C LEU A 176 12.77 -13.83 15.25
N ALA A 177 11.97 -13.35 14.30
CA ALA A 177 11.04 -14.19 13.54
C ALA A 177 11.78 -15.31 12.80
N LYS A 178 12.85 -15.00 12.08
CA LYS A 178 13.71 -15.99 11.39
C LYS A 178 14.36 -16.99 12.36
N ALA A 179 14.75 -16.53 13.55
CA ALA A 179 15.33 -17.39 14.57
C ALA A 179 14.29 -18.36 15.13
N GLN A 180 13.04 -17.92 15.33
CA GLN A 180 11.94 -18.76 15.77
C GLN A 180 11.62 -19.87 14.76
N GLU A 181 11.57 -19.56 13.46
CA GLU A 181 11.41 -20.56 12.40
C GLU A 181 12.54 -21.60 12.45
N THR A 182 13.79 -21.14 12.57
CA THR A 182 14.96 -22.02 12.66
C THR A 182 14.90 -22.96 13.87
N ILE A 183 14.40 -22.47 15.02
CA ILE A 183 14.24 -23.28 16.23
C ILE A 183 13.13 -24.31 16.04
N VAL A 184 11.99 -23.91 15.47
CA VAL A 184 10.87 -24.81 15.20
C VAL A 184 11.28 -25.95 14.25
N ASP A 185 12.05 -25.64 13.21
CA ASP A 185 12.54 -26.65 12.25
C ASP A 185 13.53 -27.63 12.89
N ARG A 186 14.43 -27.14 13.75
CA ARG A 186 15.35 -28.00 14.51
C ARG A 186 14.60 -28.94 15.45
N ILE A 187 13.56 -28.47 16.13
CA ILE A 187 12.73 -29.30 17.02
C ILE A 187 11.99 -30.37 16.21
N LYS A 188 11.38 -30.01 15.08
CA LYS A 188 10.68 -30.97 14.20
C LYS A 188 11.63 -32.03 13.64
N GLY A 189 12.82 -31.63 13.18
CA GLY A 189 13.84 -32.56 12.67
C GLY A 189 14.38 -33.52 13.74
N GLY A 190 14.61 -33.01 14.96
CA GLY A 190 15.03 -33.85 16.09
C GLY A 190 13.96 -34.87 16.50
N ILE A 191 12.68 -34.48 16.52
CA ILE A 191 11.56 -35.38 16.82
C ILE A 191 11.42 -36.48 15.74
N GLN A 192 11.68 -36.17 14.46
CA GLN A 192 11.66 -37.16 13.37
C GLN A 192 12.83 -38.14 13.46
N SER A 193 14.04 -37.66 13.76
CA SER A 193 15.23 -38.50 13.96
C SER A 193 15.05 -39.50 15.12
N LEU A 194 14.45 -39.08 16.24
CA LEU A 194 14.19 -39.94 17.39
C LEU A 194 13.08 -40.99 17.15
N LYS A 195 12.21 -40.78 16.15
CA LYS A 195 11.18 -41.75 15.75
C LYS A 195 11.68 -42.77 14.72
N GLY A 196 12.72 -42.44 13.94
CA GLY A 196 13.32 -43.33 12.94
C GLY A 196 14.28 -44.38 13.53
N ASP A 197 14.84 -44.13 14.71
CA ASP A 197 15.83 -45.01 15.37
C ASP A 197 15.21 -46.14 16.23
N LYS A 198 13.88 -46.30 16.20
CA LYS A 198 13.15 -47.35 16.93
C LYS A 198 12.55 -48.45 16.03
N GLY A 199 13.04 -48.59 14.79
CA GLY A 199 12.60 -49.59 13.81
C GLY A 199 13.61 -50.71 13.61
#